data_AF-A0A415HVT8-F1
#
_entry.id   AF-A0A415HVT8-F1
#
_cell.length_a   1.000
_cell.length_b   1.000
_cell.length_c   1.000
_cell.angle_alpha   90.00
_cell.angle_beta   90.00
_cell.angle_gamma   90.00
#
_symmetry.space_group_name_H-M   'P 1'
#
loop_
_entity.id
_entity.type
_entity.pdbx_description
1 polymer ?
#
loop_
_entity_poly.entity_id
_entity_poly.type
_entity_poly.pdbx_seq_one_letter_code
_entity_poly.pdbx_strand_id
1 'polypeptide(L)'
;MKYIENIVIGNPILPPCVMFASDVHDWINNEIEKTYYTNERFLPKILVELGIYPSISEIRRNKPDLMVSLDRLDFLDNLKISKKRRLWILVGE
;
A
#
# COMPACT_ATOMS: atom_id res chain seq x y z
N MET A 1 1.25 -7.52 14.78
CA MET A 1 1.13 -6.45 13.77
C MET A 1 -0.08 -6.74 12.91
N LYS A 2 -0.90 -5.71 12.63
CA LYS A 2 -2.12 -5.84 11.84
C LYS A 2 -1.74 -6.15 10.38
N TYR A 3 -2.47 -7.06 9.74
CA TYR A 3 -2.22 -7.41 8.35
C TYR A 3 -2.82 -6.32 7.45
N ILE A 4 -1.93 -5.51 6.85
CA ILE A 4 -2.29 -4.42 5.93
C ILE A 4 -2.24 -4.94 4.49
N GLU A 5 -3.32 -4.68 3.76
CA GLU A 5 -3.52 -4.99 2.34
C GLU A 5 -3.57 -3.71 1.49
N ASN A 6 -4.18 -2.65 2.01
CA ASN A 6 -4.41 -1.41 1.25
C ASN A 6 -3.54 -0.29 1.80
N ILE A 7 -2.98 0.51 0.90
CA ILE A 7 -2.17 1.68 1.23
C ILE A 7 -2.75 2.88 0.49
N VAL A 8 -3.03 3.95 1.23
CA VAL A 8 -3.44 5.24 0.68
C VAL A 8 -2.31 6.23 0.93
N ILE A 9 -1.81 6.82 -0.14
CA ILE A 9 -0.71 7.79 -0.11
C ILE A 9 -1.27 9.17 -0.44
N GLY A 10 -0.99 10.16 0.41
CA GLY A 10 -1.43 11.54 0.18
C GLY A 10 -2.95 11.69 0.24
N ASN A 11 -3.48 12.65 -0.54
CA ASN A 11 -4.91 12.93 -0.60
C ASN A 11 -5.54 12.32 -1.87
N PRO A 12 -6.23 11.18 -1.78
CA PRO A 12 -6.77 10.50 -2.95
C PRO A 12 -7.91 11.32 -3.59
N ILE A 13 -7.97 11.33 -4.92
CA ILE A 13 -9.03 12.02 -5.67
C ILE A 13 -10.41 11.39 -5.41
N LEU A 14 -10.44 10.05 -5.35
CA LEU A 14 -11.64 9.29 -5.03
C LEU A 14 -11.54 8.70 -3.62
N PRO A 15 -12.67 8.58 -2.89
CA PRO A 15 -12.67 7.93 -1.59
C PRO A 15 -12.11 6.50 -1.67
N PRO A 16 -11.24 6.07 -0.74
CA PRO A 16 -10.67 4.72 -0.72
C PRO A 16 -11.71 3.59 -0.76
N CYS A 17 -12.89 3.80 -0.16
CA CYS A 17 -13.97 2.81 -0.17
C CYS A 17 -14.48 2.48 -1.58
N VAL A 18 -14.39 3.41 -2.53
CA VAL A 18 -14.80 3.19 -3.93
C VAL A 18 -13.75 2.36 -4.68
N MET A 19 -12.49 2.41 -4.25
CA MET A 19 -11.38 1.72 -4.90
C MET A 19 -11.11 0.33 -4.32
N PHE A 20 -11.27 0.16 -2.99
CA PHE A 20 -10.85 -1.06 -2.30
C PHE A 20 -11.98 -1.99 -1.87
N ALA A 21 -13.22 -1.50 -1.75
CA ALA A 21 -14.33 -2.30 -1.23
C ALA A 21 -15.39 -2.57 -2.29
N SER A 22 -16.10 -3.69 -2.14
CA SER A 22 -17.24 -4.00 -3.01
C SER A 22 -18.47 -3.14 -2.69
N ASP A 23 -18.64 -2.81 -1.41
CA ASP A 23 -19.68 -1.91 -0.92
C ASP A 23 -19.27 -1.24 0.41
N VAL A 24 -20.14 -0.37 0.93
CA VAL A 24 -19.90 0.38 2.18
C VAL A 24 -19.83 -0.51 3.41
N HIS A 25 -20.57 -1.61 3.47
CA HIS A 25 -20.54 -2.52 4.61
C HIS A 25 -19.22 -3.29 4.65
N ASP A 26 -18.73 -3.74 3.49
CA ASP A 26 -17.43 -4.37 3.35
C ASP A 26 -16.29 -3.41 3.75
N TRP A 27 -16.39 -2.14 3.32
CA TRP A 27 -15.44 -1.11 3.73
C TRP A 27 -15.36 -0.94 5.25
N ILE A 28 -16.51 -0.76 5.90
CA ILE A 28 -16.58 -0.47 7.34
C ILE A 28 -16.14 -1.66 8.18
N ASN A 29 -16.54 -2.87 7.80
CA ASN A 29 -16.32 -4.05 8.64
C ASN A 29 -14.95 -4.72 8.41
N ASN A 30 -14.37 -4.61 7.21
CA ASN A 30 -13.17 -5.36 6.84
C ASN A 30 -12.03 -4.47 6.37
N GLU A 31 -12.26 -3.63 5.36
CA GLU A 31 -11.17 -3.00 4.60
C GLU A 31 -10.56 -1.78 5.30
N ILE A 32 -11.35 -1.02 6.06
CA ILE A 32 -10.84 0.13 6.82
C ILE A 32 -9.75 -0.29 7.81
N GLU A 33 -9.90 -1.47 8.41
CA GLU A 33 -8.97 -2.02 9.38
C GLU A 33 -7.65 -2.49 8.76
N LYS A 34 -7.67 -2.82 7.46
CA LYS A 34 -6.51 -3.26 6.68
C LYS A 34 -5.91 -2.16 5.82
N THR A 35 -6.45 -0.94 5.92
CA THR A 35 -5.99 0.22 5.14
C THR A 35 -5.02 1.05 5.97
N TYR A 36 -3.84 1.30 5.40
CA TYR A 36 -2.82 2.14 5.97
C TYR A 36 -2.76 3.47 5.21
N TYR A 37 -2.74 4.58 5.94
CA TYR A 37 -2.68 5.94 5.38
C TYR A 37 -1.32 6.56 5.67
N THR A 38 -0.67 7.14 4.66
CA THR A 38 0.63 7.80 4.80
C THR A 38 0.80 8.93 3.80
N ASN A 39 1.74 9.84 4.07
CA ASN A 39 2.22 10.83 3.09
C ASN A 39 3.59 10.44 2.50
N GLU A 40 4.18 9.34 2.98
CA GLU A 40 5.42 8.81 2.42
C GLU A 40 5.15 8.27 1.01
N ARG A 41 5.97 8.69 0.04
CA ARG A 41 5.85 8.27 -1.37
C ARG A 41 6.92 7.26 -1.75
N PHE A 42 7.96 7.09 -0.94
CA PHE A 42 9.00 6.11 -1.22
C PHE A 42 8.58 4.71 -0.78
N LEU A 43 8.21 3.86 -1.74
CA LEU A 43 7.65 2.53 -1.50
C LEU A 43 8.50 1.67 -0.54
N PRO A 44 9.84 1.57 -0.67
CA PRO A 44 10.65 0.76 0.23
C PRO A 44 10.53 1.16 1.70
N LYS A 45 10.37 2.45 2.00
CA LYS A 45 10.25 2.93 3.37
C LYS A 45 8.90 2.52 3.96
N ILE A 46 7.81 2.68 3.19
CA ILE A 46 6.47 2.22 3.58
C ILE A 46 6.48 0.72 3.90
N LEU A 47 7.11 -0.09 3.03
CA LEU A 47 7.18 -1.54 3.24
C LEU A 47 7.95 -1.92 4.52
N VAL A 48 8.99 -1.17 4.88
CA VAL A 48 9.74 -1.37 6.13
C VAL A 48 8.92 -0.93 7.35
N GLU A 49 8.24 0.21 7.29
CA GLU A 49 7.38 0.71 8.35
C GLU A 49 6.21 -0.25 8.65
N LEU A 50 5.66 -0.87 7.62
CA LEU A 50 4.64 -1.91 7.73
C LEU A 50 5.18 -3.26 8.24
N GLY A 51 6.49 -3.37 8.52
CA GLY A 51 7.15 -4.59 8.99
C GLY A 51 7.19 -5.71 7.95
N ILE A 52 7.05 -5.38 6.66
CA ILE A 52 7.06 -6.36 5.57
C ILE A 52 8.48 -6.81 5.27
N TYR A 53 9.41 -5.85 5.25
CA TYR A 53 10.84 -6.09 5.12
C TYR A 53 11.57 -5.50 6.33
N PRO A 54 12.69 -6.08 6.75
CA PRO A 54 13.43 -5.60 7.91
C PRO A 54 14.25 -4.34 7.61
N SER A 55 14.61 -4.08 6.33
CA SER A 55 15.33 -2.86 5.94
C SER A 55 15.22 -2.56 4.44
N ILE A 56 15.44 -1.29 4.06
CA ILE A 56 15.50 -0.85 2.66
C ILE A 56 16.65 -1.54 1.90
N SER A 57 17.78 -1.76 2.57
CA SER A 57 18.94 -2.46 1.98
C SER A 57 18.61 -3.89 1.56
N GLU A 58 17.73 -4.58 2.30
CA GLU A 58 17.26 -5.90 1.93
C GLU A 58 16.40 -5.87 0.66
N ILE A 59 15.48 -4.91 0.57
CA ILE A 59 14.64 -4.69 -0.62
C ILE A 59 15.54 -4.42 -1.82
N ARG A 60 16.48 -3.48 -1.71
CA ARG A 60 17.39 -3.14 -2.79
C ARG A 60 18.20 -4.33 -3.32
N ARG A 61 18.61 -5.25 -2.45
CA ARG A 61 19.39 -6.44 -2.83
C ARG A 61 18.54 -7.55 -3.45
N ASN A 62 17.34 -7.80 -2.90
CA ASN A 62 16.52 -8.96 -3.24
C ASN A 62 15.37 -8.65 -4.21
N LYS A 63 14.89 -7.41 -4.21
CA LYS A 63 13.70 -6.90 -4.91
C LYS A 63 13.90 -5.45 -5.38
N PRO A 64 14.91 -5.19 -6.24
CA PRO A 64 15.22 -3.83 -6.70
C PRO A 64 14.06 -3.18 -7.48
N ASP A 65 13.14 -3.98 -8.02
CA ASP A 65 11.90 -3.54 -8.66
C ASP A 65 10.96 -2.76 -7.72
N LEU A 66 11.05 -2.99 -6.41
CA LEU A 66 10.27 -2.27 -5.41
C LEU A 66 10.94 -0.95 -4.98
N MET A 67 12.13 -0.63 -5.48
CA MET A 67 12.87 0.61 -5.18
C MET A 67 12.35 1.80 -5.98
N VAL A 68 11.06 2.08 -5.87
CA VAL A 68 10.36 3.13 -6.62
C VAL A 68 9.75 4.19 -5.70
N SER A 69 9.64 5.40 -6.23
CA SER A 69 8.87 6.49 -5.62
C SER A 69 7.53 6.65 -6.34
N LEU A 70 6.47 6.81 -5.57
CA LEU A 70 5.10 6.97 -6.02
C LEU A 70 4.73 8.46 -6.06
N ASP A 71 5.40 9.19 -6.95
CA ASP A 71 5.35 10.67 -7.01
C ASP A 71 4.17 11.22 -7.81
N ARG A 72 3.47 10.36 -8.54
CA ARG A 72 2.35 10.74 -9.41
C ARG A 72 1.08 10.03 -8.95
N LEU A 73 -0.06 10.65 -9.25
CA LEU A 73 -1.37 10.05 -9.11
C LEU A 73 -1.42 8.72 -9.86
N ASP A 74 -1.71 7.65 -9.14
CA ASP A 74 -1.70 6.29 -9.69
C ASP A 74 -2.48 5.33 -8.78
N PHE A 75 -2.83 4.17 -9.34
CA PHE A 75 -3.40 3.06 -8.60
C PHE A 75 -2.67 1.76 -8.97
N LEU A 76 -1.90 1.23 -8.02
CA LEU A 76 -1.20 -0.03 -8.19
C LEU A 76 -2.10 -1.16 -7.69
N ASP A 77 -2.71 -1.85 -8.65
CA ASP A 77 -3.49 -3.05 -8.39
C ASP A 77 -2.59 -4.27 -8.17
N ASN A 78 -2.85 -5.03 -7.11
CA ASN A 78 -2.33 -6.38 -6.90
C ASN A 78 -0.79 -6.46 -6.93
N LEU A 79 -0.11 -5.51 -6.30
CA LEU A 79 1.34 -5.49 -6.18
C LEU A 79 1.82 -6.71 -5.39
N LYS A 80 2.55 -7.60 -6.06
CA LYS A 80 3.04 -8.86 -5.48
C LYS A 80 4.32 -8.63 -4.70
N ILE A 81 4.19 -8.57 -3.38
CA ILE A 81 5.35 -8.51 -2.46
C ILE A 81 5.94 -9.91 -2.26
N SER A 82 5.09 -10.91 -2.03
CA SER A 82 5.51 -12.31 -1.85
C SER A 82 4.47 -13.27 -2.41
N LYS A 83 4.72 -14.58 -2.33
CA LYS A 83 3.75 -15.61 -2.76
C LYS A 83 2.41 -15.51 -2.01
N LYS A 84 2.42 -15.06 -0.75
CA LYS A 84 1.25 -15.01 0.13
C LYS A 84 0.77 -13.60 0.46
N ARG A 85 1.50 -12.56 0.06
CA ARG A 85 1.20 -11.18 0.40
C ARG A 85 1.15 -10.29 -0.84
N ARG A 86 0.03 -9.59 -0.99
CA ARG A 86 -0.26 -8.63 -2.03
C ARG A 86 -0.65 -7.31 -1.39
N LEU A 87 -0.42 -6.21 -2.10
CA LEU A 87 -0.80 -4.88 -1.68
C LEU A 87 -1.55 -4.17 -2.80
N TRP A 88 -2.50 -3.33 -2.43
CA TRP A 88 -3.12 -2.36 -3.31
C TRP A 88 -2.74 -0.97 -2.84
N ILE A 89 -2.30 -0.11 -3.77
CA ILE A 89 -1.80 1.22 -3.42
C ILE A 89 -2.55 2.27 -4.23
N LEU A 90 -3.22 3.18 -3.53
CA LEU A 90 -3.88 4.34 -4.10
C LEU A 90 -3.04 5.59 -3.80
N VAL A 91 -2.59 6.27 -4.85
CA VAL A 91 -1.74 7.45 -4.75
C VAL A 91 -2.55 8.69 -5.11
N GLY A 92 -2.67 9.58 -4.13
CA GLY A 92 -3.31 10.89 -4.21
C GLY A 92 -2.34 12.03 -4.46
N GLU A 93 -2.85 13.26 -4.39
CA GLU A 93 -2.08 14.51 -4.44
C GLU A 93 -1.25 14.71 -3.16
#